data_AF-A0A259M165-F1
#
_entry.id   AF-A0A259M165-F1
#
_cell.length_a   1.000
_cell.length_b   1.000
_cell.length_c   1.000
_cell.angle_alpha   90.00
_cell.angle_beta   90.00
_cell.angle_gamma   90.00
#
_symmetry.space_group_name_H-M   'P 1'
#
loop_
_entity.id
_entity.type
_entity.pdbx_description
1 polymer ?
#
loop_
_entity_poly.entity_id
_entity_poly.type
_entity_poly.pdbx_seq_one_letter_code
_entity_poly.pdbx_strand_id
1 'polypeptide(L)'
;MEIKVNYLDNLRLEAKFDDFTVISDQPVRYKGDGSAPGPFDYFLASSAMCAAYFVKVYCNARDIPTDNIRLSQNNIVDPENRYKQIFKIQVELPEDISDKDRQGIIRSIDRCTVKKVVQTGPDFQIEVVENLDEDAQALLALAPEGSTNTYIEGKDLPLEQTIANMTGILSELGMKIEIASWRNIVPHVWSLHIRDAASPMCFTNGKGATKEAALCSALGEFIERLSCNFFYNDQYFGQAIANSEFVHYPNEQWFQPGPNGELPDGILDDYCLAIYNPEGELLGTHLFDTNSGTPERGICSIPYVRHSDGETVYFPSNLIENLYLSNGMSAGNTLQEAQVQCLSEIFERAVKKEIIENEIALPDVPESVLARYPGIVEGIKALEDQGFPVLVKDASLGGQFPVMCVTLMNPKTGGVFASFGAHPSFHVALERSLTELLQGRSFEGLNDLPAPTFNSMAVTEPNNYVEHFIDSSGVVSWRFFSAKSDYDFVEWDFSGTNEEETNTLFGILSDMGKECYMAVFEDLGAPVCRILVPGYSEVYPVEDLVWDNTNMALEFREDILNLHRLNTDELTDLVERLEEAELDVYMTIVTLTGI
;
A
#
# COMPACT_ATOMS: atom_id res chain seq x y z
N MET A 1 2.24 13.46 11.86
CA MET A 1 0.99 14.18 12.16
C MET A 1 1.32 15.61 12.51
N GLU A 2 1.08 16.51 11.56
CA GLU A 2 1.01 17.94 11.79
C GLU A 2 -0.31 18.32 12.49
N ILE A 3 -0.24 19.24 13.46
CA ILE A 3 -1.42 19.82 14.10
C ILE A 3 -1.35 21.33 13.94
N LYS A 4 -2.26 21.92 13.15
CA LYS A 4 -2.36 23.37 12.98
C LYS A 4 -3.32 23.93 14.02
N VAL A 5 -2.91 25.00 14.70
CA VAL A 5 -3.72 25.62 15.77
C VAL A 5 -4.17 27.02 15.34
N ASN A 6 -5.48 27.23 15.31
CA ASN A 6 -6.10 28.54 15.14
C ASN A 6 -6.50 29.11 16.51
N TYR A 7 -6.33 30.42 16.67
CA TYR A 7 -6.82 31.15 17.83
C TYR A 7 -8.26 31.60 17.58
N LEU A 8 -9.17 31.19 18.46
CA LEU A 8 -10.57 31.62 18.44
C LEU A 8 -10.80 32.75 19.45
N ASP A 9 -12.05 33.15 19.64
CA ASP A 9 -12.42 34.16 20.63
C ASP A 9 -11.98 33.79 22.06
N ASN A 10 -11.58 34.80 22.84
CA ASN A 10 -11.12 34.67 24.22
C ASN A 10 -9.91 33.73 24.39
N LEU A 11 -10.05 32.63 25.16
CA LEU A 11 -8.98 31.65 25.41
C LEU A 11 -9.26 30.31 24.70
N ARG A 12 -10.13 30.33 23.70
CA ARG A 12 -10.48 29.15 22.91
C ARG A 12 -9.45 28.93 21.81
N LEU A 13 -9.10 27.66 21.61
CA LEU A 13 -8.16 27.22 20.58
C LEU A 13 -8.83 26.14 19.73
N GLU A 14 -8.56 26.16 18.44
CA GLU A 14 -8.99 25.13 17.49
C GLU A 14 -7.75 24.43 16.95
N ALA A 15 -7.61 23.14 17.23
CA ALA A 15 -6.62 22.29 16.60
C ALA A 15 -7.26 21.56 15.42
N LYS A 16 -6.60 21.61 14.25
CA LYS A 16 -6.96 20.87 13.03
C LYS A 16 -5.84 19.91 12.67
N PHE A 17 -6.19 18.65 12.43
CA PHE A 17 -5.29 17.59 11.99
C PHE A 17 -6.14 16.47 11.36
N ASP A 18 -5.64 15.88 10.27
CA ASP A 18 -6.44 14.98 9.43
C ASP A 18 -7.82 15.63 9.12
N ASP A 19 -8.91 14.86 9.20
CA ASP A 19 -10.29 15.35 9.07
C ASP A 19 -10.92 15.80 10.40
N PHE A 20 -10.13 15.87 11.48
CA PHE A 20 -10.62 16.15 12.82
C PHE A 20 -10.38 17.59 13.24
N THR A 21 -11.34 18.12 13.99
CA THR A 21 -11.24 19.41 14.66
C THR A 21 -11.47 19.24 16.15
N VAL A 22 -10.52 19.71 16.96
CA VAL A 22 -10.61 19.70 18.42
C VAL A 22 -10.64 21.13 18.93
N ILE A 23 -11.73 21.51 19.59
CA ILE A 23 -11.86 22.79 20.28
C ILE A 23 -11.42 22.59 21.72
N SER A 24 -10.53 23.44 22.21
CA SER A 24 -10.18 23.51 23.63
C SER A 24 -10.49 24.88 24.20
N ASP A 25 -10.78 24.93 25.49
CA ASP A 25 -11.07 26.16 26.20
C ASP A 25 -10.57 26.06 27.65
N GLN A 26 -10.19 27.21 28.22
CA GLN A 26 -9.88 27.28 29.63
C GLN A 26 -11.17 27.37 30.46
N PRO A 27 -11.23 26.75 31.64
CA PRO A 27 -12.39 26.92 32.52
C PRO A 27 -12.50 28.37 33.00
N VAL A 28 -13.70 28.78 33.41
CA VAL A 28 -14.01 30.14 33.90
C VAL A 28 -13.04 30.62 35.01
N ARG A 29 -12.58 29.71 35.87
CA ARG A 29 -11.58 30.02 36.92
C ARG A 29 -10.22 30.50 36.38
N TYR A 30 -9.91 30.17 35.12
CA TYR A 30 -8.73 30.62 34.39
C TYR A 30 -9.08 31.63 33.29
N LYS A 31 -10.24 32.31 33.41
CA LYS A 31 -10.74 33.37 32.51
C LYS A 31 -11.17 32.91 31.10
N GLY A 32 -11.26 31.61 30.83
CA GLY A 32 -11.88 31.12 29.60
C GLY A 32 -13.40 31.01 29.73
N ASP A 33 -14.07 30.55 28.68
CA ASP A 33 -15.53 30.44 28.65
C ASP A 33 -16.01 29.11 29.26
N GLY A 34 -15.10 28.16 29.47
CA GLY A 34 -15.42 26.80 29.91
C GLY A 34 -16.30 26.03 28.92
N SER A 35 -16.27 26.41 27.65
CA SER A 35 -17.10 25.87 26.57
C SER A 35 -16.63 24.52 26.04
N ALA A 36 -15.36 24.16 26.30
CA ALA A 36 -14.73 22.90 25.92
C ALA A 36 -13.70 22.46 26.98
N PRO A 37 -13.25 21.19 27.00
CA PRO A 37 -12.14 20.76 27.85
C PRO A 37 -10.87 21.55 27.60
N GLY A 38 -10.02 21.69 28.61
CA GLY A 38 -8.70 22.29 28.43
C GLY A 38 -7.75 21.36 27.66
N PRO A 39 -6.67 21.87 27.04
CA PRO A 39 -5.71 21.02 26.32
C PRO A 39 -5.15 19.85 27.16
N PHE A 40 -4.88 20.09 28.45
CA PHE A 40 -4.40 19.04 29.35
C PHE A 40 -5.47 17.99 29.66
N ASP A 41 -6.76 18.35 29.65
CA ASP A 41 -7.85 17.40 29.88
C ASP A 41 -7.96 16.40 28.73
N TYR A 42 -7.71 16.84 27.48
CA TYR A 42 -7.62 15.95 26.32
C TYR A 42 -6.47 14.94 26.45
N PHE A 43 -5.30 15.36 26.94
CA PHE A 43 -4.19 14.46 27.22
C PHE A 43 -4.55 13.39 28.28
N LEU A 44 -5.29 13.76 29.32
CA LEU A 44 -5.75 12.82 30.35
C LEU A 44 -6.85 11.88 29.83
N ALA A 45 -7.75 12.39 28.99
CA ALA A 45 -8.78 11.58 28.36
C ALA A 45 -8.15 10.56 27.39
N SER A 46 -7.14 10.98 26.61
CA SER A 46 -6.48 10.10 25.63
C SER A 46 -5.78 8.92 26.29
N SER A 47 -5.21 9.07 27.49
CA SER A 47 -4.61 7.95 28.22
C SER A 47 -5.66 6.91 28.67
N ALA A 48 -6.84 7.37 29.13
CA ALA A 48 -7.94 6.47 29.51
C ALA A 48 -8.53 5.75 28.28
N MET A 49 -8.75 6.48 27.18
CA MET A 49 -9.25 5.93 25.92
C MET A 49 -8.27 4.94 25.30
N CYS A 50 -6.96 5.23 25.33
CA CYS A 50 -5.92 4.30 24.89
C CYS A 50 -5.96 2.98 25.66
N ALA A 51 -6.06 3.02 26.99
CA ALA A 51 -6.22 1.81 27.79
C ALA A 51 -7.48 1.02 27.38
N ALA A 52 -8.61 1.70 27.21
CA ALA A 52 -9.87 1.07 26.80
C ALA A 52 -9.79 0.44 25.40
N TYR A 53 -9.11 1.09 24.45
CA TYR A 53 -8.84 0.53 23.12
C TYR A 53 -8.11 -0.80 23.21
N PHE A 54 -7.03 -0.90 24.00
CA PHE A 54 -6.29 -2.16 24.18
C PHE A 54 -7.12 -3.26 24.85
N VAL A 55 -8.09 -2.89 25.72
CA VAL A 55 -9.09 -3.85 26.22
C VAL A 55 -9.97 -4.34 25.07
N LYS A 56 -10.50 -3.42 24.27
CA LYS A 56 -11.39 -3.74 23.14
C LYS A 56 -10.71 -4.66 22.13
N VAL A 57 -9.46 -4.39 21.76
CA VAL A 57 -8.66 -5.25 20.86
C VAL A 57 -8.49 -6.65 21.44
N TYR A 58 -8.13 -6.78 22.72
CA TYR A 58 -7.96 -8.09 23.36
C TYR A 58 -9.26 -8.91 23.35
N CYS A 59 -10.37 -8.24 23.67
CA CYS A 59 -11.70 -8.84 23.74
C CYS A 59 -12.20 -9.28 22.36
N ASN A 60 -12.08 -8.42 21.34
CA ASN A 60 -12.50 -8.72 19.97
C ASN A 60 -11.75 -9.96 19.42
N ALA A 61 -10.43 -10.05 19.63
CA ALA A 61 -9.61 -11.17 19.15
C ALA A 61 -9.93 -12.53 19.82
N ARG A 62 -10.87 -12.56 20.79
CA ARG A 62 -11.25 -13.75 21.57
C ARG A 62 -12.76 -13.91 21.69
N ASP A 63 -13.52 -13.14 20.93
CA ASP A 63 -14.99 -13.11 20.99
C ASP A 63 -15.54 -12.88 22.41
N ILE A 64 -14.82 -12.08 23.22
CA ILE A 64 -15.26 -11.70 24.57
C ILE A 64 -16.11 -10.43 24.45
N PRO A 65 -17.38 -10.43 24.86
CA PRO A 65 -18.19 -9.22 24.88
C PRO A 65 -17.55 -8.17 25.78
N THR A 66 -17.53 -6.92 25.32
CA THR A 66 -17.08 -5.79 26.15
C THR A 66 -18.16 -5.27 27.10
N ASP A 67 -19.32 -5.93 27.14
CA ASP A 67 -20.43 -5.60 28.01
C ASP A 67 -19.98 -5.68 29.47
N ASN A 68 -20.33 -4.65 30.25
CA ASN A 68 -19.99 -4.53 31.67
C ASN A 68 -18.50 -4.43 32.00
N ILE A 69 -17.60 -4.29 31.01
CA ILE A 69 -16.24 -3.86 31.26
C ILE A 69 -16.22 -2.34 31.38
N ARG A 70 -15.71 -1.81 32.50
CA ARG A 70 -15.64 -0.35 32.74
C ARG A 70 -14.22 0.07 33.06
N LEU A 71 -13.81 1.20 32.51
CA LEU A 71 -12.53 1.83 32.81
C LEU A 71 -12.75 3.21 33.41
N SER A 72 -11.96 3.55 34.42
CA SER A 72 -11.90 4.90 34.97
C SER A 72 -10.44 5.30 35.21
N GLN A 73 -10.13 6.56 34.96
CA GLN A 73 -8.83 7.13 35.29
C GLN A 73 -8.99 8.20 36.36
N ASN A 74 -8.15 8.13 37.38
CA ASN A 74 -8.02 9.16 38.39
C ASN A 74 -6.57 9.65 38.43
N ASN A 75 -6.37 10.96 38.59
CA ASN A 75 -5.04 11.54 38.65
C ASN A 75 -4.71 11.93 40.09
N ILE A 76 -3.63 11.39 40.63
CA ILE A 76 -3.11 11.74 41.95
C ILE A 76 -1.94 12.68 41.73
N VAL A 77 -2.12 13.95 42.10
CA VAL A 77 -1.10 14.99 41.96
C VAL A 77 -0.24 15.02 43.22
N ASP A 78 1.09 15.01 43.07
CA ASP A 78 2.03 15.14 44.18
C ASP A 78 1.87 16.55 44.83
N PRO A 79 1.66 16.65 46.15
CA PRO A 79 1.44 17.93 46.83
C PRO A 79 2.62 18.92 46.69
N GLU A 80 3.85 18.42 46.55
CA GLU A 80 5.07 19.23 46.48
C GLU A 80 5.50 19.53 45.03
N ASN A 81 4.98 18.76 44.06
CA ASN A 81 5.28 18.96 42.64
C ASN A 81 4.07 18.65 41.76
N ARG A 82 3.34 19.70 41.34
CA ARG A 82 2.15 19.59 40.49
C ARG A 82 2.36 18.84 39.15
N TYR A 83 3.60 18.75 38.68
CA TYR A 83 3.95 18.05 37.43
C TYR A 83 4.19 16.55 37.65
N LYS A 84 4.41 16.13 38.89
CA LYS A 84 4.55 14.72 39.25
C LYS A 84 3.17 14.17 39.57
N GLN A 85 2.61 13.42 38.63
CA GLN A 85 1.26 12.86 38.74
C GLN A 85 1.29 11.35 38.58
N ILE A 86 0.41 10.65 39.30
CA ILE A 86 0.11 9.24 39.07
C ILE A 86 -1.24 9.15 38.36
N PHE A 87 -1.22 8.72 37.10
CA PHE A 87 -2.43 8.39 36.35
C PHE A 87 -2.86 6.97 36.72
N LYS A 88 -3.84 6.87 37.63
CA LYS A 88 -4.36 5.61 38.13
C LYS A 88 -5.55 5.17 37.27
N ILE A 89 -5.31 4.24 36.36
CA ILE A 89 -6.34 3.58 35.56
C ILE A 89 -6.85 2.35 36.33
N GLN A 90 -8.15 2.27 36.52
CA GLN A 90 -8.83 1.15 37.17
C GLN A 90 -9.80 0.51 36.19
N VAL A 91 -9.77 -0.82 36.11
CA VAL A 91 -10.61 -1.62 35.22
C VAL A 91 -11.51 -2.50 36.07
N GLU A 92 -12.81 -2.34 35.88
CA GLU A 92 -13.84 -3.23 36.42
C GLU A 92 -14.14 -4.29 35.35
N LEU A 93 -13.95 -5.56 35.71
CA LEU A 93 -14.16 -6.72 34.84
C LEU A 93 -15.26 -7.60 35.43
N PRO A 94 -16.28 -8.00 34.65
CA PRO A 94 -17.40 -8.80 35.15
C PRO A 94 -16.94 -10.17 35.65
N GLU A 95 -17.69 -10.78 36.58
CA GLU A 95 -17.28 -11.99 37.33
C GLU A 95 -17.02 -13.21 36.44
N ASP A 96 -17.71 -13.29 35.30
CA ASP A 96 -17.65 -14.36 34.30
C ASP A 96 -16.38 -14.36 33.43
N ILE A 97 -15.58 -13.28 33.45
CA ILE A 97 -14.27 -13.28 32.79
C ILE A 97 -13.30 -14.20 33.52
N SER A 98 -12.72 -15.13 32.77
CA SER A 98 -11.73 -16.10 33.25
C SER A 98 -10.48 -15.42 33.83
N ASP A 99 -9.81 -16.03 34.81
CA ASP A 99 -8.57 -15.49 35.37
C ASP A 99 -7.46 -15.29 34.31
N LYS A 100 -7.44 -16.19 33.31
CA LYS A 100 -6.53 -16.09 32.16
C LYS A 100 -6.78 -14.79 31.38
N ASP A 101 -8.04 -14.47 31.11
CA ASP A 101 -8.43 -13.29 30.35
C ASP A 101 -8.31 -12.01 31.17
N ARG A 102 -8.58 -12.05 32.49
CA ARG A 102 -8.29 -10.92 33.38
C ARG A 102 -6.84 -10.49 33.27
N GLN A 103 -5.91 -11.45 33.38
CA GLN A 103 -4.49 -11.16 33.23
C GLN A 103 -4.13 -10.73 31.80
N GLY A 104 -4.77 -11.33 30.79
CA GLY A 104 -4.60 -10.95 29.39
C GLY A 104 -4.97 -9.50 29.12
N ILE A 105 -6.11 -9.04 29.64
CA ILE A 105 -6.59 -7.66 29.54
C ILE A 105 -5.60 -6.69 30.20
N ILE A 106 -5.12 -7.00 31.42
CA ILE A 106 -4.13 -6.16 32.09
C ILE A 106 -2.83 -6.06 31.28
N ARG A 107 -2.32 -7.19 30.75
CA ARG A 107 -1.15 -7.20 29.87
C ARG A 107 -1.37 -6.42 28.57
N SER A 108 -2.60 -6.43 28.04
CA SER A 108 -2.96 -5.64 26.86
C SER A 108 -2.87 -4.14 27.16
N ILE A 109 -3.44 -3.69 28.28
CA ILE A 109 -3.39 -2.28 28.72
C ILE A 109 -1.95 -1.82 28.95
N ASP A 110 -1.07 -2.70 29.42
CA ASP A 110 0.36 -2.39 29.60
C ASP A 110 1.08 -1.98 28.31
N ARG A 111 0.49 -2.29 27.14
CA ARG A 111 0.98 -1.90 25.82
C ARG A 111 0.40 -0.58 25.33
N CYS A 112 -0.45 0.10 26.12
CA CYS A 112 -1.02 1.39 25.73
C CYS A 112 0.05 2.40 25.30
N THR A 113 -0.08 2.87 24.06
CA THR A 113 0.84 3.78 23.39
C THR A 113 1.07 5.07 24.20
N VAL A 114 -0.01 5.72 24.68
CA VAL A 114 0.09 6.96 25.47
C VAL A 114 0.93 6.75 26.73
N LYS A 115 0.68 5.64 27.45
CA LYS A 115 1.47 5.28 28.65
C LYS A 115 2.94 5.07 28.28
N LYS A 116 3.23 4.33 27.22
CA LYS A 116 4.60 4.03 26.79
C LYS A 116 5.37 5.28 26.41
N VAL A 117 4.78 6.17 25.60
CA VAL A 117 5.39 7.45 25.23
C VAL A 117 5.72 8.27 26.47
N VAL A 118 4.76 8.47 27.39
CA VAL A 118 4.98 9.24 28.62
C VAL A 118 6.08 8.63 29.50
N GLN A 119 6.17 7.30 29.57
CA GLN A 119 7.20 6.60 30.36
C GLN A 119 8.59 6.67 29.72
N THR A 120 8.67 6.70 28.38
CA THR A 120 9.93 6.88 27.64
C THR A 120 10.44 8.32 27.75
N GLY A 121 9.53 9.29 27.95
CA GLY A 121 9.88 10.70 28.13
C GLY A 121 10.17 11.38 26.79
N PRO A 122 9.15 11.84 26.05
CA PRO A 122 9.36 12.56 24.81
C PRO A 122 10.02 13.92 25.09
N ASP A 123 10.92 14.33 24.21
CA ASP A 123 11.52 15.65 24.24
C ASP A 123 10.59 16.69 23.62
N PHE A 124 10.44 17.84 24.28
CA PHE A 124 9.75 19.00 23.74
C PHE A 124 10.79 19.97 23.19
N GLN A 125 10.93 20.02 21.87
CA GLN A 125 11.75 21.01 21.20
C GLN A 125 10.87 22.19 20.79
N ILE A 126 11.28 23.41 21.13
CA ILE A 126 10.54 24.64 20.83
C ILE A 126 11.47 25.54 20.04
N GLU A 127 11.08 25.83 18.82
CA GLU A 127 11.80 26.72 17.91
C GLU A 127 10.86 27.81 17.36
N VAL A 128 11.47 28.91 16.93
CA VAL A 128 10.77 30.01 16.27
C VAL A 128 11.21 30.00 14.83
N VAL A 129 10.25 29.85 13.92
CA VAL A 129 10.46 29.75 12.48
C VAL A 129 9.88 30.97 11.79
N GLU A 130 10.43 31.36 10.64
CA GLU A 130 9.86 32.45 9.83
C GLU A 130 8.56 32.02 9.14
N ASN A 131 8.47 30.73 8.76
CA ASN A 131 7.31 30.12 8.10
C ASN A 131 7.16 28.65 8.53
N LEU A 132 6.00 28.30 9.11
CA LEU A 132 5.69 26.92 9.56
C LEU A 132 5.53 25.92 8.42
N ASP A 133 5.20 26.39 7.21
CA ASP A 133 5.01 25.50 6.07
C ASP A 133 6.37 25.06 5.47
N GLU A 134 7.42 25.89 5.56
CA GLU A 134 8.77 25.60 5.02
C GLU A 134 9.58 24.64 5.92
N ASP A 135 9.46 24.71 7.25
CA ASP A 135 10.31 23.92 8.17
C ASP A 135 9.87 22.46 8.38
N ALA A 136 8.65 22.08 8.01
CA ALA A 136 8.18 20.72 8.27
C ALA A 136 8.86 19.64 7.42
N GLN A 137 9.47 20.00 6.29
CA GLN A 137 10.32 19.09 5.52
C GLN A 137 11.67 18.83 6.19
N ALA A 138 12.16 19.75 7.03
CA ALA A 138 13.39 19.52 7.79
C ALA A 138 13.25 18.35 8.79
N LEU A 139 12.03 17.99 9.19
CA LEU A 139 11.75 16.84 10.05
C LEU A 139 11.90 15.48 9.35
N LEU A 140 11.81 15.44 8.00
CA LEU A 140 12.10 14.24 7.21
C LEU A 140 13.60 14.00 7.07
N ALA A 141 14.40 15.06 7.18
CA ALA A 141 15.84 14.93 7.22
C ALA A 141 16.21 14.22 8.52
N LEU A 142 16.43 12.90 8.43
CA LEU A 142 17.47 12.27 9.22
C LEU A 142 18.72 13.07 8.94
N ALA A 143 19.02 14.07 9.79
CA ALA A 143 20.23 14.86 9.65
C ALA A 143 21.37 13.84 9.48
N PRO A 144 22.11 13.84 8.36
CA PRO A 144 23.19 12.88 8.17
C PRO A 144 24.13 13.09 9.34
N GLU A 145 24.19 12.13 10.27
CA GLU A 145 25.20 12.13 11.33
C GLU A 145 26.55 11.78 10.67
N GLY A 146 27.11 12.74 9.93
CA GLY A 146 28.38 12.62 9.25
C GLY A 146 28.30 12.36 7.74
N SER A 147 29.49 12.31 7.13
CA SER A 147 29.73 12.03 5.71
C SER A 147 29.71 10.53 5.39
N THR A 148 28.76 9.78 5.93
CA THR A 148 28.60 8.35 5.63
C THR A 148 27.80 8.21 4.35
N ASN A 149 28.37 7.49 3.36
CA ASN A 149 27.70 7.12 2.13
C ASN A 149 27.41 5.62 2.20
N THR A 150 26.16 5.24 2.50
CA THR A 150 25.76 3.85 2.62
C THR A 150 25.26 3.35 1.28
N TYR A 151 26.00 2.42 0.67
CA TYR A 151 25.59 1.72 -0.55
C TYR A 151 24.98 0.36 -0.19
N ILE A 152 23.83 0.06 -0.81
CA ILE A 152 23.23 -1.27 -0.78
C ILE A 152 23.22 -1.84 -2.18
N GLU A 153 23.16 -3.17 -2.28
CA GLU A 153 23.13 -3.90 -3.54
C GLU A 153 21.91 -3.48 -4.40
N GLY A 154 22.11 -3.32 -5.70
CA GLY A 154 21.08 -2.88 -6.65
C GLY A 154 20.78 -1.37 -6.65
N LYS A 155 21.46 -0.55 -5.85
CA LYS A 155 21.27 0.92 -5.82
C LYS A 155 22.45 1.68 -6.42
N ASP A 156 22.15 2.62 -7.31
CA ASP A 156 23.16 3.41 -8.03
C ASP A 156 23.70 4.60 -7.20
N LEU A 157 22.94 5.03 -6.18
CA LEU A 157 23.31 6.11 -5.26
C LEU A 157 23.29 5.63 -3.81
N PRO A 158 24.07 6.28 -2.92
CA PRO A 158 23.98 5.99 -1.49
C PRO A 158 22.61 6.41 -0.94
N LEU A 159 22.15 5.72 0.11
CA LEU A 159 20.82 5.92 0.69
C LEU A 159 20.60 7.37 1.13
N GLU A 160 21.60 7.99 1.75
CA GLU A 160 21.52 9.35 2.26
C GLU A 160 21.30 10.37 1.13
N GLN A 161 21.96 10.15 -0.01
CA GLN A 161 21.80 11.01 -1.18
C GLN A 161 20.46 10.76 -1.88
N THR A 162 20.00 9.51 -1.93
CA THR A 162 18.67 9.14 -2.45
C THR A 162 17.57 9.85 -1.65
N ILE A 163 17.63 9.78 -0.31
CA ILE A 163 16.68 10.47 0.59
C ILE A 163 16.70 11.98 0.34
N ALA A 164 17.89 12.58 0.26
CA ALA A 164 18.03 14.02 0.03
C ALA A 164 17.42 14.45 -1.31
N ASN A 165 17.70 13.70 -2.38
CA ASN A 165 17.16 13.99 -3.72
C ASN A 165 15.64 13.85 -3.76
N MET A 166 15.10 12.73 -3.29
CA MET A 166 13.66 12.46 -3.34
C MET A 166 12.86 13.41 -2.44
N THR A 167 13.38 13.74 -1.25
CA THR A 167 12.76 14.74 -0.37
C THR A 167 12.79 16.14 -1.02
N GLY A 168 13.90 16.49 -1.67
CA GLY A 168 14.03 17.74 -2.43
C GLY A 168 13.01 17.84 -3.56
N ILE A 169 12.83 16.77 -4.34
CA ILE A 169 11.83 16.70 -5.42
C ILE A 169 10.42 16.97 -4.88
N LEU A 170 10.00 16.21 -3.86
CA LEU A 170 8.67 16.38 -3.26
C LEU A 170 8.49 17.79 -2.68
N SER A 171 9.58 18.37 -2.17
CA SER A 171 9.59 19.73 -1.67
C SER A 171 9.39 20.79 -2.74
N GLU A 172 10.09 20.68 -3.86
CA GLU A 172 9.96 21.60 -4.99
C GLU A 172 8.56 21.55 -5.61
N LEU A 173 7.88 20.41 -5.53
CA LEU A 173 6.47 20.23 -5.91
C LEU A 173 5.48 20.82 -4.90
N GLY A 174 5.95 21.34 -3.77
CA GLY A 174 5.12 21.91 -2.70
C GLY A 174 4.45 20.88 -1.80
N MET A 175 4.89 19.61 -1.85
CA MET A 175 4.33 18.53 -1.03
C MET A 175 4.97 18.51 0.35
N LYS A 176 4.15 18.22 1.36
CA LYS A 176 4.58 18.18 2.76
C LYS A 176 4.46 16.77 3.29
N ILE A 177 5.51 15.98 3.06
CA ILE A 177 5.53 14.59 3.48
C ILE A 177 5.76 14.51 4.99
N GLU A 178 4.99 13.66 5.67
CA GLU A 178 5.19 13.34 7.07
C GLU A 178 5.32 11.83 7.28
N ILE A 179 6.16 11.44 8.23
CA ILE A 179 6.23 10.04 8.66
C ILE A 179 5.14 9.81 9.69
N ALA A 180 4.13 9.04 9.31
CA ALA A 180 2.99 8.71 10.16
C ALA A 180 3.31 7.56 11.12
N SER A 181 4.13 6.58 10.72
CA SER A 181 4.60 5.53 11.65
C SER A 181 5.91 4.88 11.22
N TRP A 182 6.65 4.36 12.20
CA TRP A 182 7.82 3.49 12.03
C TRP A 182 7.58 2.16 12.71
N ARG A 183 8.11 1.08 12.14
CA ARG A 183 8.13 -0.25 12.75
C ARG A 183 9.49 -0.91 12.50
N ASN A 184 9.96 -1.59 13.52
CA ASN A 184 11.11 -2.49 13.50
C ASN A 184 10.77 -3.65 14.43
N ILE A 185 10.13 -4.68 13.87
CA ILE A 185 9.51 -5.76 14.65
C ILE A 185 10.54 -6.84 14.98
N VAL A 186 11.44 -7.10 14.04
CA VAL A 186 12.58 -8.01 14.18
C VAL A 186 13.84 -7.36 13.62
N PRO A 187 15.05 -7.78 14.05
CA PRO A 187 16.29 -7.22 13.53
C PRO A 187 16.32 -7.23 11.99
N HIS A 188 16.85 -6.15 11.42
CA HIS A 188 17.00 -5.97 9.97
C HIS A 188 15.68 -6.01 9.18
N VAL A 189 14.54 -5.72 9.80
CA VAL A 189 13.27 -5.55 9.11
C VAL A 189 12.58 -4.28 9.56
N TRP A 190 12.73 -3.23 8.75
CA TRP A 190 12.12 -1.94 8.96
C TRP A 190 10.97 -1.73 7.98
N SER A 191 9.92 -1.07 8.47
CA SER A 191 8.92 -0.47 7.61
C SER A 191 8.51 0.91 8.15
N LEU A 192 8.09 1.79 7.26
CA LEU A 192 7.48 3.06 7.64
C LEU A 192 6.28 3.36 6.75
N HIS A 193 5.42 4.22 7.26
CA HIS A 193 4.29 4.78 6.54
C HIS A 193 4.49 6.29 6.41
N ILE A 194 4.47 6.80 5.18
CA ILE A 194 4.56 8.24 4.89
C ILE A 194 3.29 8.69 4.17
N ARG A 195 2.93 9.97 4.33
CA ARG A 195 1.78 10.58 3.64
C ARG A 195 2.00 12.06 3.43
N ASP A 196 1.28 12.65 2.48
CA ASP A 196 1.18 14.11 2.39
C ASP A 196 0.29 14.65 3.52
N ALA A 197 0.80 15.65 4.24
CA ALA A 197 0.08 16.32 5.31
C ALA A 197 -1.14 17.11 4.80
N ALA A 198 -1.10 17.59 3.55
CA ALA A 198 -2.23 18.30 2.93
C ALA A 198 -3.27 17.36 2.33
N SER A 199 -2.86 16.17 1.90
CA SER A 199 -3.71 15.13 1.31
C SER A 199 -3.38 13.77 1.92
N PRO A 200 -3.93 13.43 3.11
CA PRO A 200 -3.61 12.18 3.81
C PRO A 200 -3.92 10.89 3.03
N MET A 201 -4.75 10.98 1.98
CA MET A 201 -5.04 9.91 1.02
C MET A 201 -3.83 9.56 0.14
N CYS A 202 -2.91 10.50 -0.08
CA CYS A 202 -1.66 10.27 -0.79
C CYS A 202 -0.63 9.73 0.21
N PHE A 203 -0.45 8.41 0.25
CA PHE A 203 0.46 7.74 1.17
C PHE A 203 1.16 6.54 0.52
N THR A 204 2.33 6.20 1.05
CA THR A 204 3.07 5.00 0.64
C THR A 204 3.73 4.33 1.83
N ASN A 205 4.21 3.10 1.63
CA ASN A 205 4.86 2.33 2.68
C ASN A 205 6.25 1.93 2.25
N GLY A 206 7.26 2.28 3.03
CA GLY A 206 8.62 1.84 2.76
C GLY A 206 8.96 0.57 3.51
N LYS A 207 9.86 -0.24 2.93
CA LYS A 207 10.42 -1.44 3.55
C LYS A 207 11.94 -1.52 3.29
N GLY A 208 12.68 -2.12 4.22
CA GLY A 208 14.12 -2.34 4.03
C GLY A 208 14.84 -2.90 5.24
N ALA A 209 16.09 -3.32 5.06
CA ALA A 209 16.90 -3.86 6.15
C ALA A 209 17.38 -2.82 7.16
N THR A 210 17.39 -1.54 6.78
CA THR A 210 17.72 -0.41 7.66
C THR A 210 16.62 0.64 7.64
N LYS A 211 16.68 1.56 8.60
CA LYS A 211 15.76 2.69 8.68
C LYS A 211 15.83 3.55 7.42
N GLU A 212 17.05 3.82 6.95
CA GLU A 212 17.33 4.64 5.76
C GLU A 212 16.86 3.95 4.49
N ALA A 213 17.09 2.63 4.36
CA ALA A 213 16.62 1.85 3.21
C ALA A 213 15.08 1.85 3.12
N ALA A 214 14.40 1.70 4.27
CA ALA A 214 12.94 1.80 4.31
C ALA A 214 12.48 3.21 3.87
N LEU A 215 13.10 4.29 4.37
CA LEU A 215 12.76 5.66 3.96
C LEU A 215 12.95 5.89 2.46
N CYS A 216 14.08 5.46 1.88
CA CYS A 216 14.30 5.49 0.43
C CYS A 216 13.17 4.78 -0.32
N SER A 217 12.79 3.58 0.15
CA SER A 217 11.72 2.80 -0.46
C SER A 217 10.39 3.55 -0.42
N ALA A 218 10.01 4.16 0.72
CA ALA A 218 8.77 4.91 0.82
C ALA A 218 8.74 6.13 -0.11
N LEU A 219 9.82 6.91 -0.12
CA LEU A 219 9.94 8.11 -0.95
C LEU A 219 9.95 7.79 -2.44
N GLY A 220 10.67 6.73 -2.83
CA GLY A 220 10.69 6.24 -4.20
C GLY A 220 9.31 5.79 -4.65
N GLU A 221 8.62 4.99 -3.84
CA GLU A 221 7.24 4.58 -4.13
C GLU A 221 6.30 5.81 -4.21
N PHE A 222 6.49 6.83 -3.39
CA PHE A 222 5.66 8.04 -3.44
C PHE A 222 5.79 8.76 -4.79
N ILE A 223 7.03 8.93 -5.28
CA ILE A 223 7.31 9.54 -6.58
C ILE A 223 6.79 8.64 -7.71
N GLU A 224 6.93 7.32 -7.59
CA GLU A 224 6.37 6.34 -8.53
C GLU A 224 4.85 6.49 -8.67
N ARG A 225 4.11 6.46 -7.54
CA ARG A 225 2.65 6.61 -7.52
C ARG A 225 2.23 7.96 -8.09
N LEU A 226 2.95 9.02 -7.75
CA LEU A 226 2.66 10.37 -8.22
C LEU A 226 2.86 10.49 -9.74
N SER A 227 4.01 10.05 -10.26
CA SER A 227 4.32 10.08 -11.69
C SER A 227 3.40 9.20 -12.53
N CYS A 228 2.79 8.17 -11.94
CA CYS A 228 1.82 7.30 -12.60
C CYS A 228 0.35 7.72 -12.41
N ASN A 229 0.09 8.90 -11.80
CA ASN A 229 -1.26 9.37 -11.40
C ASN A 229 -2.05 8.38 -10.51
N PHE A 230 -1.36 7.49 -9.81
CA PHE A 230 -1.99 6.32 -9.19
C PHE A 230 -2.74 6.64 -7.88
N PHE A 231 -2.39 7.71 -7.16
CA PHE A 231 -3.10 8.09 -5.93
C PHE A 231 -4.60 8.36 -6.13
N TYR A 232 -4.99 8.72 -7.35
CA TYR A 232 -6.36 9.06 -7.71
C TYR A 232 -6.90 8.18 -8.84
N ASN A 233 -6.30 6.99 -9.05
CA ASN A 233 -6.60 6.05 -10.14
C ASN A 233 -8.11 5.80 -10.33
N ASP A 234 -8.87 5.70 -9.24
CA ASP A 234 -10.30 5.33 -9.28
C ASP A 234 -11.24 6.54 -9.07
N GLN A 235 -10.71 7.76 -9.13
CA GLN A 235 -11.47 8.98 -8.82
C GLN A 235 -11.75 9.84 -10.06
N TYR A 236 -12.94 10.43 -10.09
CA TYR A 236 -13.34 11.43 -11.07
C TYR A 236 -12.66 12.78 -10.79
N PHE A 237 -11.97 13.34 -11.78
CA PHE A 237 -11.19 14.57 -11.62
C PHE A 237 -12.00 15.85 -11.78
N GLY A 238 -13.29 15.74 -12.09
CA GLY A 238 -14.16 16.89 -12.27
C GLY A 238 -14.07 17.51 -13.67
N GLN A 239 -15.13 18.26 -14.02
CA GLN A 239 -15.27 18.85 -15.36
C GLN A 239 -14.14 19.82 -15.72
N ALA A 240 -13.50 20.47 -14.74
CA ALA A 240 -12.42 21.40 -15.01
C ALA A 240 -11.18 20.70 -15.58
N ILE A 241 -10.80 19.54 -15.02
CA ILE A 241 -9.68 18.73 -15.51
C ILE A 241 -10.10 17.97 -16.76
N ALA A 242 -11.32 17.43 -16.81
CA ALA A 242 -11.82 16.73 -17.99
C ALA A 242 -11.79 17.58 -19.28
N ASN A 243 -12.00 18.90 -19.15
CA ASN A 243 -12.00 19.87 -20.26
C ASN A 243 -10.66 20.61 -20.46
N SER A 244 -9.61 20.23 -19.73
CA SER A 244 -8.27 20.83 -19.90
C SER A 244 -7.60 20.34 -21.20
N GLU A 245 -6.41 20.87 -21.49
CA GLU A 245 -5.59 20.39 -22.63
C GLU A 245 -5.27 18.89 -22.53
N PHE A 246 -5.01 18.38 -21.32
CA PHE A 246 -4.77 16.96 -21.05
C PHE A 246 -5.30 16.56 -19.66
N VAL A 247 -5.79 15.33 -19.53
CA VAL A 247 -6.34 14.78 -18.28
C VAL A 247 -5.26 14.08 -17.47
N HIS A 248 -4.53 13.15 -18.10
CA HIS A 248 -3.53 12.29 -17.48
C HIS A 248 -2.11 12.81 -17.76
N TYR A 249 -1.75 12.96 -19.04
CA TYR A 249 -0.39 13.37 -19.43
C TYR A 249 -0.40 14.28 -20.67
N PRO A 250 0.53 15.25 -20.80
CA PRO A 250 0.58 16.13 -21.97
C PRO A 250 0.75 15.42 -23.32
N ASN A 251 1.27 14.19 -23.33
CA ASN A 251 1.48 13.37 -24.53
C ASN A 251 0.35 12.34 -24.78
N GLU A 252 -0.73 12.37 -24.00
CA GLU A 252 -1.89 11.52 -24.21
C GLU A 252 -2.56 11.80 -25.57
N GLN A 253 -3.25 10.81 -26.10
CA GLN A 253 -4.04 10.93 -27.32
C GLN A 253 -5.46 10.43 -27.07
N TRP A 254 -6.41 11.05 -27.77
CA TRP A 254 -7.84 10.76 -27.64
C TRP A 254 -8.37 10.14 -28.92
N PHE A 255 -9.02 8.98 -28.81
CA PHE A 255 -9.53 8.22 -29.94
C PHE A 255 -11.05 8.06 -29.84
N GLN A 256 -11.76 8.36 -30.93
CA GLN A 256 -13.21 8.19 -30.97
C GLN A 256 -13.57 6.77 -31.38
N PRO A 257 -14.44 6.06 -30.64
CA PRO A 257 -14.95 4.76 -31.08
C PRO A 257 -15.64 4.85 -32.45
N GLY A 258 -15.78 3.69 -33.10
CA GLY A 258 -16.58 3.55 -34.31
C GLY A 258 -18.07 3.82 -34.08
N PRO A 259 -18.88 3.95 -35.15
CA PRO A 259 -20.31 4.29 -35.05
C PRO A 259 -21.16 3.34 -34.20
N ASN A 260 -20.75 2.08 -34.04
CA ASN A 260 -21.41 1.09 -33.17
C ASN A 260 -20.56 0.77 -31.93
N GLY A 261 -19.67 1.68 -31.53
CA GLY A 261 -18.75 1.48 -30.43
C GLY A 261 -17.55 0.61 -30.77
N GLU A 262 -17.26 0.35 -32.05
CA GLU A 262 -16.10 -0.46 -32.42
C GLU A 262 -14.78 0.15 -31.91
N LEU A 263 -13.79 -0.71 -31.65
CA LEU A 263 -12.44 -0.26 -31.30
C LEU A 263 -11.89 0.63 -32.43
N PRO A 264 -11.35 1.83 -32.12
CA PRO A 264 -10.73 2.67 -33.13
C PRO A 264 -9.39 2.13 -33.60
N ASP A 265 -9.05 2.43 -34.85
CA ASP A 265 -7.69 2.26 -35.35
C ASP A 265 -6.73 3.17 -34.57
N GLY A 266 -5.59 2.62 -34.12
CA GLY A 266 -4.51 3.39 -33.50
C GLY A 266 -4.36 3.25 -31.98
N ILE A 267 -5.27 2.51 -31.32
CA ILE A 267 -5.05 2.01 -29.96
C ILE A 267 -4.75 0.52 -30.00
N LEU A 268 -3.85 0.09 -29.11
CA LEU A 268 -3.35 -1.29 -29.04
C LEU A 268 -2.72 -1.76 -30.36
N ASP A 269 -1.98 -2.87 -30.32
CA ASP A 269 -1.48 -3.54 -31.52
C ASP A 269 -2.09 -4.95 -31.64
N ASP A 270 -1.77 -5.66 -32.73
CA ASP A 270 -2.31 -6.99 -32.99
C ASP A 270 -1.97 -7.99 -31.87
N TYR A 271 -0.82 -7.83 -31.19
CA TYR A 271 -0.42 -8.69 -30.08
C TYR A 271 -1.31 -8.44 -28.86
N CYS A 272 -1.53 -7.17 -28.49
CA CYS A 272 -2.44 -6.77 -27.43
C CYS A 272 -3.88 -7.21 -27.71
N LEU A 273 -4.39 -7.01 -28.94
CA LEU A 273 -5.76 -7.36 -29.29
C LEU A 273 -6.02 -8.88 -29.23
N ALA A 274 -5.02 -9.70 -29.54
CA ALA A 274 -5.13 -11.16 -29.38
C ALA A 274 -5.32 -11.60 -27.91
N ILE A 275 -4.96 -10.74 -26.95
CA ILE A 275 -5.02 -11.00 -25.50
C ILE A 275 -6.28 -10.36 -24.88
N TYR A 276 -6.53 -9.09 -25.17
CA TYR A 276 -7.63 -8.33 -24.55
C TYR A 276 -8.96 -8.48 -25.29
N ASN A 277 -8.95 -8.91 -26.55
CA ASN A 277 -10.16 -9.09 -27.34
C ASN A 277 -10.19 -10.45 -28.07
N PRO A 278 -9.97 -11.58 -27.36
CA PRO A 278 -9.84 -12.89 -28.00
C PRO A 278 -11.14 -13.33 -28.70
N GLU A 279 -12.31 -12.96 -28.14
CA GLU A 279 -13.63 -13.34 -28.65
C GLU A 279 -14.33 -12.22 -29.45
N GLY A 280 -13.69 -11.05 -29.60
CA GLY A 280 -14.26 -9.93 -30.34
C GLY A 280 -15.36 -9.14 -29.62
N GLU A 281 -15.50 -9.32 -28.29
CA GLU A 281 -16.52 -8.65 -27.47
C GLU A 281 -16.12 -7.25 -26.99
N LEU A 282 -14.81 -6.93 -26.97
CA LEU A 282 -14.33 -5.64 -26.50
C LEU A 282 -14.70 -4.52 -27.48
N LEU A 283 -15.43 -3.53 -26.97
CA LEU A 283 -15.81 -2.31 -27.68
C LEU A 283 -14.99 -1.12 -27.19
N GLY A 284 -14.80 -0.12 -28.06
CA GLY A 284 -14.18 1.15 -27.69
C GLY A 284 -14.95 1.89 -26.60
N THR A 285 -16.27 1.71 -26.52
CA THR A 285 -17.10 2.29 -25.45
C THR A 285 -16.82 1.70 -24.08
N HIS A 286 -16.26 0.49 -24.00
CA HIS A 286 -15.83 -0.08 -22.72
C HIS A 286 -14.55 0.58 -22.20
N LEU A 287 -13.80 1.31 -23.04
CA LEU A 287 -12.47 1.83 -22.71
C LEU A 287 -12.48 3.30 -22.32
N PHE A 288 -13.65 3.90 -22.09
CA PHE A 288 -13.72 5.26 -21.53
C PHE A 288 -13.22 5.25 -20.09
N ASP A 289 -12.36 6.22 -19.74
CA ASP A 289 -11.80 6.32 -18.40
C ASP A 289 -12.75 7.00 -17.42
N THR A 290 -12.74 6.52 -16.16
CA THR A 290 -13.54 7.09 -15.07
C THR A 290 -13.10 8.50 -14.73
N ASN A 291 -11.80 8.75 -14.80
CA ASN A 291 -11.16 9.97 -14.29
C ASN A 291 -11.58 11.20 -15.08
N SER A 292 -11.58 11.12 -16.40
CA SER A 292 -12.06 12.20 -17.27
C SER A 292 -13.57 12.35 -17.19
N GLY A 293 -14.31 11.25 -17.11
CA GLY A 293 -15.77 11.27 -17.10
C GLY A 293 -16.39 11.91 -18.35
N THR A 294 -15.69 11.90 -19.49
CA THR A 294 -16.13 12.57 -20.73
C THR A 294 -16.10 11.63 -21.95
N PRO A 295 -17.06 10.70 -22.08
CA PRO A 295 -17.18 9.80 -23.24
C PRO A 295 -17.18 10.52 -24.59
N GLU A 296 -17.68 11.76 -24.64
CA GLU A 296 -17.71 12.61 -25.82
C GLU A 296 -16.31 13.01 -26.31
N ARG A 297 -15.31 13.07 -25.42
CA ARG A 297 -13.92 13.38 -25.78
C ARG A 297 -13.23 12.15 -26.40
N GLY A 298 -13.69 10.95 -26.05
CA GLY A 298 -13.24 9.67 -26.60
C GLY A 298 -12.48 8.83 -25.57
N ILE A 299 -11.66 7.91 -26.05
CA ILE A 299 -10.81 7.02 -25.27
C ILE A 299 -9.47 7.71 -25.03
N CYS A 300 -9.17 8.09 -23.79
CA CYS A 300 -7.85 8.60 -23.43
C CYS A 300 -6.83 7.47 -23.44
N SER A 301 -5.77 7.62 -24.23
CA SER A 301 -4.74 6.60 -24.38
C SER A 301 -3.33 7.17 -24.22
N ILE A 302 -2.51 6.45 -23.47
CA ILE A 302 -1.15 6.82 -23.08
C ILE A 302 -0.17 6.14 -24.04
N PRO A 303 0.84 6.85 -24.57
CA PRO A 303 1.86 6.24 -25.44
C PRO A 303 2.82 5.36 -24.64
N TYR A 304 2.95 4.09 -25.04
CA TYR A 304 3.99 3.17 -24.58
C TYR A 304 4.90 2.78 -25.73
N VAL A 305 6.19 2.58 -25.45
CA VAL A 305 7.18 2.12 -26.42
C VAL A 305 7.30 0.60 -26.32
N ARG A 306 7.01 -0.11 -27.41
CA ARG A 306 7.21 -1.55 -27.51
C ARG A 306 8.70 -1.87 -27.52
N HIS A 307 9.12 -2.79 -26.66
CA HIS A 307 10.54 -3.06 -26.42
C HIS A 307 11.24 -3.71 -27.63
N SER A 308 10.55 -4.60 -28.36
CA SER A 308 11.17 -5.36 -29.45
C SER A 308 11.61 -4.52 -30.65
N ASP A 309 10.92 -3.43 -30.97
CA ASP A 309 11.19 -2.62 -32.16
C ASP A 309 11.16 -1.10 -31.94
N GLY A 310 10.78 -0.63 -30.75
CA GLY A 310 10.73 0.80 -30.41
C GLY A 310 9.51 1.53 -30.96
N GLU A 311 8.51 0.83 -31.51
CA GLU A 311 7.28 1.45 -32.00
C GLU A 311 6.42 1.95 -30.83
N THR A 312 5.75 3.08 -31.04
CA THR A 312 4.79 3.62 -30.07
C THR A 312 3.43 2.98 -30.25
N VAL A 313 2.88 2.42 -29.17
CA VAL A 313 1.54 1.84 -29.09
C VAL A 313 0.74 2.59 -28.03
N TYR A 314 -0.48 2.99 -28.35
CA TYR A 314 -1.34 3.73 -27.42
C TYR A 314 -2.19 2.77 -26.60
N PHE A 315 -2.05 2.81 -25.28
CA PHE A 315 -2.82 2.01 -24.33
C PHE A 315 -3.90 2.86 -23.67
N PRO A 316 -5.18 2.47 -23.71
CA PRO A 316 -6.25 3.17 -23.00
C PRO A 316 -5.98 3.26 -21.49
N SER A 317 -6.21 4.43 -20.89
CA SER A 317 -6.04 4.61 -19.43
C SER A 317 -6.94 3.67 -18.65
N ASN A 318 -8.20 3.53 -19.08
CA ASN A 318 -9.15 2.59 -18.49
C ASN A 318 -8.62 1.15 -18.45
N LEU A 319 -8.01 0.67 -19.53
CA LEU A 319 -7.46 -0.68 -19.57
C LEU A 319 -6.32 -0.85 -18.56
N ILE A 320 -5.45 0.15 -18.49
CA ILE A 320 -4.33 0.16 -17.55
C ILE A 320 -4.83 0.17 -16.10
N GLU A 321 -5.80 1.03 -15.80
CA GLU A 321 -6.43 1.17 -14.47
C GLU A 321 -7.15 -0.11 -14.04
N ASN A 322 -7.92 -0.71 -14.95
CA ASN A 322 -8.74 -1.87 -14.66
C ASN A 322 -7.89 -3.14 -14.49
N LEU A 323 -6.92 -3.39 -15.37
CA LEU A 323 -6.19 -4.66 -15.39
C LEU A 323 -4.89 -4.66 -14.61
N TYR A 324 -4.15 -3.55 -14.59
CA TYR A 324 -2.77 -3.53 -14.09
C TYR A 324 -2.63 -2.93 -12.70
N LEU A 325 -3.49 -1.97 -12.33
CA LEU A 325 -3.36 -1.19 -11.09
C LEU A 325 -1.90 -0.72 -10.87
N SER A 326 -1.36 -0.95 -9.67
CA SER A 326 0.02 -0.63 -9.28
C SER A 326 1.06 -1.58 -9.86
N ASN A 327 0.69 -2.54 -10.71
CA ASN A 327 1.65 -3.48 -11.28
C ASN A 327 2.51 -2.89 -12.39
N GLY A 328 3.81 -3.20 -12.31
CA GLY A 328 4.80 -2.77 -13.27
C GLY A 328 5.03 -1.26 -13.25
N MET A 329 5.08 -0.62 -12.09
CA MET A 329 5.57 0.76 -11.95
C MET A 329 6.77 0.81 -11.02
N SER A 330 7.75 1.67 -11.31
CA SER A 330 8.90 1.87 -10.43
C SER A 330 9.57 3.22 -10.61
N ALA A 331 10.04 3.80 -9.51
CA ALA A 331 10.98 4.93 -9.50
C ALA A 331 12.39 4.47 -9.12
N GLY A 332 13.40 5.13 -9.68
CA GLY A 332 14.81 4.83 -9.39
C GLY A 332 15.69 6.07 -9.38
N ASN A 333 16.92 5.91 -8.92
CA ASN A 333 17.94 6.95 -9.09
C ASN A 333 18.36 7.11 -10.57
N THR A 334 18.28 6.01 -11.32
CA THR A 334 18.49 5.95 -12.77
C THR A 334 17.32 5.20 -13.40
N LEU A 335 17.14 5.35 -14.72
CA LEU A 335 16.11 4.60 -15.43
C LEU A 335 16.36 3.09 -15.36
N GLN A 336 17.61 2.64 -15.45
CA GLN A 336 17.95 1.23 -15.35
C GLN A 336 17.65 0.67 -13.96
N GLU A 337 17.91 1.43 -12.88
CA GLU A 337 17.52 1.03 -11.52
C GLU A 337 16.00 0.85 -11.41
N ALA A 338 15.24 1.79 -11.98
CA ALA A 338 13.77 1.71 -12.02
C ALA A 338 13.29 0.50 -12.83
N GLN A 339 13.89 0.23 -13.99
CA GLN A 339 13.56 -0.90 -14.85
C GLN A 339 13.81 -2.24 -14.16
N VAL A 340 14.95 -2.41 -13.48
CA VAL A 340 15.27 -3.64 -12.74
C VAL A 340 14.22 -3.92 -11.67
N GLN A 341 13.87 -2.92 -10.85
CA GLN A 341 12.82 -3.12 -9.84
C GLN A 341 11.49 -3.44 -10.53
N CYS A 342 11.09 -2.64 -11.53
CA CYS A 342 9.79 -2.77 -12.19
C CYS A 342 9.59 -4.18 -12.77
N LEU A 343 10.60 -4.67 -13.50
CA LEU A 343 10.60 -6.03 -14.05
C LEU A 343 10.64 -7.09 -12.95
N SER A 344 11.41 -6.86 -11.88
CA SER A 344 11.43 -7.78 -10.73
C SER A 344 10.04 -7.91 -10.11
N GLU A 345 9.32 -6.80 -9.89
CA GLU A 345 7.97 -6.82 -9.33
C GLU A 345 6.96 -7.52 -10.25
N ILE A 346 7.10 -7.36 -11.58
CA ILE A 346 6.33 -8.13 -12.56
C ILE A 346 6.58 -9.63 -12.41
N PHE A 347 7.85 -10.05 -12.32
CA PHE A 347 8.19 -11.46 -12.08
C PHE A 347 7.69 -11.95 -10.73
N GLU A 348 7.82 -11.15 -9.67
CA GLU A 348 7.34 -11.48 -8.32
C GLU A 348 5.87 -11.88 -8.35
N ARG A 349 5.02 -11.04 -8.97
CA ARG A 349 3.57 -11.22 -9.01
C ARG A 349 3.16 -12.34 -9.96
N ALA A 350 3.73 -12.38 -11.16
CA ALA A 350 3.39 -13.41 -12.14
C ALA A 350 3.79 -14.82 -11.66
N VAL A 351 5.00 -14.96 -11.08
CA VAL A 351 5.48 -16.24 -10.54
C VAL A 351 4.72 -16.60 -9.25
N LYS A 352 4.38 -15.62 -8.39
CA LYS A 352 3.47 -15.83 -7.25
C LYS A 352 2.14 -16.41 -7.71
N LYS A 353 1.52 -15.82 -8.74
CA LYS A 353 0.26 -16.30 -9.34
C LYS A 353 0.41 -17.74 -9.82
N GLU A 354 1.45 -18.02 -10.61
CA GLU A 354 1.71 -19.35 -11.15
C GLU A 354 1.88 -20.40 -10.03
N ILE A 355 2.61 -20.07 -8.98
CA ILE A 355 2.85 -20.97 -7.83
C ILE A 355 1.56 -21.27 -7.09
N ILE A 356 0.72 -20.25 -6.84
CA ILE A 356 -0.52 -20.40 -6.09
C ILE A 356 -1.55 -21.18 -6.91
N GLU A 357 -1.83 -20.75 -8.14
CA GLU A 357 -2.86 -21.34 -9.00
C GLU A 357 -2.53 -22.79 -9.39
N ASN A 358 -1.25 -23.13 -9.59
CA ASN A 358 -0.84 -24.50 -9.89
C ASN A 358 -0.54 -25.33 -8.65
N GLU A 359 -0.75 -24.78 -7.45
CA GLU A 359 -0.49 -25.40 -6.15
C GLU A 359 0.92 -26.03 -6.05
N ILE A 360 1.93 -25.30 -6.54
CA ILE A 360 3.31 -25.78 -6.68
C ILE A 360 3.98 -25.96 -5.31
N ALA A 361 4.57 -27.12 -5.08
CA ALA A 361 5.42 -27.36 -3.91
C ALA A 361 6.86 -26.92 -4.19
N LEU A 362 7.27 -25.79 -3.62
CA LEU A 362 8.61 -25.23 -3.83
C LEU A 362 9.68 -25.92 -2.97
N PRO A 363 10.93 -26.06 -3.47
CA PRO A 363 12.06 -26.57 -2.71
C PRO A 363 12.49 -25.61 -1.60
N ASP A 364 12.89 -26.16 -0.45
CA ASP A 364 13.46 -25.40 0.65
C ASP A 364 14.87 -24.92 0.32
N VAL A 365 15.22 -23.71 0.77
CA VAL A 365 16.59 -23.20 0.67
C VAL A 365 17.46 -23.90 1.72
N PRO A 366 18.58 -24.54 1.35
CA PRO A 366 19.43 -25.25 2.30
C PRO A 366 19.99 -24.31 3.39
N GLU A 367 20.07 -24.79 4.63
CA GLU A 367 20.64 -24.00 5.75
C GLU A 367 22.06 -23.49 5.47
N SER A 368 22.88 -24.26 4.74
CA SER A 368 24.23 -23.85 4.34
C SER A 368 24.25 -22.64 3.41
N VAL A 369 23.20 -22.48 2.59
CA VAL A 369 23.01 -21.33 1.70
C VAL A 369 22.55 -20.13 2.52
N LEU A 370 21.53 -20.31 3.38
CA LEU A 370 21.01 -19.25 4.26
C LEU A 370 22.07 -18.70 5.23
N ALA A 371 22.96 -19.56 5.74
CA ALA A 371 24.03 -19.17 6.66
C ALA A 371 24.99 -18.09 6.10
N ARG A 372 24.96 -17.83 4.79
CA ARG A 372 25.74 -16.76 4.14
C ARG A 372 25.12 -15.37 4.31
N TYR A 373 23.86 -15.30 4.72
CA TYR A 373 23.10 -14.06 4.93
C TYR A 373 22.72 -13.91 6.41
N PRO A 374 23.70 -13.61 7.30
CA PRO A 374 23.49 -13.66 8.74
C PRO A 374 22.43 -12.66 9.25
N GLY A 375 22.27 -11.50 8.60
CA GLY A 375 21.21 -10.54 8.97
C GLY A 375 19.82 -11.09 8.71
N ILE A 376 19.60 -11.74 7.57
CA ILE A 376 18.34 -12.41 7.22
C ILE A 376 18.07 -13.56 8.21
N VAL A 377 19.08 -14.39 8.49
CA VAL A 377 18.96 -15.49 9.48
C VAL A 377 18.62 -14.96 10.87
N GLU A 378 19.18 -13.83 11.29
CA GLU A 378 18.84 -13.19 12.56
C GLU A 378 17.38 -12.72 12.60
N GLY A 379 16.88 -12.11 11.53
CA GLY A 379 15.48 -11.70 11.39
C GLY A 379 14.51 -12.88 11.43
N ILE A 380 14.82 -13.97 10.69
CA ILE A 380 14.05 -15.22 10.69
C ILE A 380 14.01 -15.82 12.11
N LYS A 381 15.17 -15.97 12.74
CA LYS A 381 15.25 -16.54 14.09
C LYS A 381 14.46 -15.73 15.10
N ALA A 382 14.47 -14.40 14.99
CA ALA A 382 13.68 -13.54 15.87
C ALA A 382 12.17 -13.77 15.70
N LEU A 383 11.68 -14.06 14.49
CA LEU A 383 10.28 -14.48 14.27
C LEU A 383 9.98 -15.84 14.91
N GLU A 384 10.87 -16.80 14.73
CA GLU A 384 10.72 -18.15 15.31
C GLU A 384 10.74 -18.12 16.84
N ASP A 385 11.60 -17.30 17.45
CA ASP A 385 11.67 -17.08 18.90
C ASP A 385 10.38 -16.42 19.44
N GLN A 386 9.63 -15.68 18.61
CA GLN A 386 8.28 -15.19 18.94
C GLN A 386 7.17 -16.23 18.73
N GLY A 387 7.52 -17.43 18.27
CA GLY A 387 6.61 -18.54 18.05
C GLY A 387 5.96 -18.54 16.66
N PHE A 388 6.56 -17.88 15.68
CA PHE A 388 6.13 -17.90 14.28
C PHE A 388 7.14 -18.67 13.44
N PRO A 389 6.90 -19.97 13.15
CA PRO A 389 7.76 -20.74 12.26
C PRO A 389 7.83 -20.09 10.87
N VAL A 390 9.01 -20.10 10.25
CA VAL A 390 9.25 -19.53 8.93
C VAL A 390 9.79 -20.60 7.99
N LEU A 391 9.31 -20.61 6.75
CA LEU A 391 9.87 -21.41 5.66
C LEU A 391 10.49 -20.48 4.63
N VAL A 392 11.69 -20.80 4.18
CA VAL A 392 12.36 -20.09 3.09
C VAL A 392 12.46 -21.03 1.90
N LYS A 393 11.84 -20.65 0.79
CA LYS A 393 11.66 -21.47 -0.40
C LYS A 393 12.20 -20.75 -1.62
N ASP A 394 12.85 -21.52 -2.49
CA ASP A 394 13.28 -21.06 -3.81
C ASP A 394 12.07 -21.07 -4.75
N ALA A 395 11.65 -19.88 -5.19
CA ALA A 395 10.49 -19.68 -6.05
C ALA A 395 10.89 -19.49 -7.53
N SER A 396 12.13 -19.80 -7.90
CA SER A 396 12.64 -19.60 -9.26
C SER A 396 12.09 -20.55 -10.32
N LEU A 397 11.29 -21.55 -9.92
CA LEU A 397 10.77 -22.61 -10.80
C LEU A 397 11.89 -23.32 -11.59
N GLY A 398 12.92 -23.75 -10.86
CA GLY A 398 14.08 -24.45 -11.43
C GLY A 398 15.14 -23.51 -12.01
N GLY A 399 15.30 -22.32 -11.41
CA GLY A 399 16.30 -21.33 -11.82
C GLY A 399 15.91 -20.49 -13.03
N GLN A 400 14.62 -20.45 -13.38
CA GLN A 400 14.12 -19.67 -14.52
C GLN A 400 13.86 -18.21 -14.14
N PHE A 401 13.40 -17.97 -12.90
CA PHE A 401 12.97 -16.64 -12.44
C PHE A 401 13.73 -16.19 -11.19
N PRO A 402 13.99 -14.88 -11.05
CA PRO A 402 14.72 -14.33 -9.91
C PRO A 402 13.81 -14.08 -8.69
N VAL A 403 13.08 -15.12 -8.23
CA VAL A 403 12.01 -15.01 -7.21
C VAL A 403 12.29 -15.91 -6.01
N MET A 404 12.08 -15.35 -4.81
CA MET A 404 12.15 -16.03 -3.52
C MET A 404 10.80 -16.00 -2.81
N CYS A 405 10.55 -16.98 -1.95
CA CYS A 405 9.39 -17.00 -1.07
C CYS A 405 9.79 -17.22 0.39
N VAL A 406 9.30 -16.34 1.27
CA VAL A 406 9.39 -16.46 2.73
C VAL A 406 7.98 -16.58 3.27
N THR A 407 7.69 -17.72 3.91
CA THR A 407 6.36 -18.04 4.42
C THR A 407 6.36 -18.08 5.94
N LEU A 408 5.50 -17.27 6.56
CA LEU A 408 5.26 -17.27 7.99
C LEU A 408 4.04 -18.12 8.33
N MET A 409 4.14 -18.90 9.40
CA MET A 409 3.05 -19.71 9.95
C MET A 409 2.70 -19.20 11.34
N ASN A 410 1.40 -19.09 11.65
CA ASN A 410 0.90 -18.76 12.97
C ASN A 410 0.30 -20.00 13.65
N PRO A 411 1.02 -20.68 14.57
CA PRO A 411 0.53 -21.90 15.21
C PRO A 411 -0.71 -21.70 16.10
N LYS A 412 -1.04 -20.45 16.46
CA LYS A 412 -2.21 -20.15 17.30
C LYS A 412 -3.51 -20.19 16.52
N THR A 413 -3.49 -19.73 15.27
CA THR A 413 -4.68 -19.61 14.40
C THR A 413 -4.68 -20.65 13.28
N GLY A 414 -3.51 -21.23 12.98
CA GLY A 414 -3.31 -22.04 11.77
C GLY A 414 -3.11 -21.18 10.51
N GLY A 415 -3.08 -19.85 10.66
CA GLY A 415 -2.93 -18.89 9.58
C GLY A 415 -1.54 -18.94 8.93
N VAL A 416 -1.50 -18.63 7.64
CA VAL A 416 -0.29 -18.62 6.82
C VAL A 416 -0.19 -17.32 6.06
N PHE A 417 1.03 -16.80 5.94
CA PHE A 417 1.35 -15.70 5.03
C PHE A 417 2.55 -16.07 4.18
N ALA A 418 2.33 -16.31 2.88
CA ALA A 418 3.38 -16.53 1.90
C ALA A 418 3.75 -15.20 1.23
N SER A 419 4.88 -14.63 1.63
CA SER A 419 5.45 -13.44 0.99
C SER A 419 6.40 -13.85 -0.12
N PHE A 420 6.42 -13.08 -1.20
CA PHE A 420 7.30 -13.26 -2.34
C PHE A 420 8.16 -12.02 -2.49
N GLY A 421 9.36 -12.20 -3.03
CA GLY A 421 10.27 -11.11 -3.32
C GLY A 421 11.11 -11.46 -4.53
N ALA A 422 11.26 -10.51 -5.44
CA ALA A 422 12.08 -10.70 -6.63
C ALA A 422 13.17 -9.63 -6.75
N HIS A 423 14.33 -10.06 -7.25
CA HIS A 423 15.47 -9.24 -7.65
C HIS A 423 16.52 -10.13 -8.34
N PRO A 424 17.26 -9.66 -9.36
CA PRO A 424 18.33 -10.44 -10.00
C PRO A 424 19.33 -11.08 -9.04
N SER A 425 19.64 -10.38 -7.95
CA SER A 425 20.41 -10.92 -6.82
C SER A 425 19.55 -11.77 -5.88
N PHE A 426 19.99 -13.01 -5.66
CA PHE A 426 19.41 -13.95 -4.69
C PHE A 426 19.27 -13.33 -3.29
N HIS A 427 20.29 -12.58 -2.87
CA HIS A 427 20.34 -11.95 -1.55
C HIS A 427 19.23 -10.90 -1.40
N VAL A 428 19.13 -10.00 -2.38
CA VAL A 428 18.16 -8.91 -2.38
C VAL A 428 16.74 -9.44 -2.52
N ALA A 429 16.51 -10.47 -3.35
CA ALA A 429 15.19 -11.11 -3.48
C ALA A 429 14.72 -11.73 -2.16
N LEU A 430 15.62 -12.41 -1.44
CA LEU A 430 15.33 -12.99 -0.13
C LEU A 430 15.07 -11.91 0.93
N GLU A 431 15.86 -10.83 0.95
CA GLU A 431 15.65 -9.69 1.85
C GLU A 431 14.29 -9.01 1.59
N ARG A 432 13.95 -8.79 0.32
CA ARG A 432 12.66 -8.20 -0.08
C ARG A 432 11.48 -9.06 0.38
N SER A 433 11.57 -10.38 0.21
CA SER A 433 10.53 -11.30 0.66
C SER A 433 10.38 -11.29 2.19
N LEU A 434 11.47 -11.22 2.95
CA LEU A 434 11.40 -11.13 4.41
C LEU A 434 10.86 -9.78 4.90
N THR A 435 11.27 -8.67 4.28
CA THR A 435 10.86 -7.32 4.69
C THR A 435 9.40 -7.04 4.36
N GLU A 436 8.90 -7.56 3.22
CA GLU A 436 7.50 -7.51 2.82
C GLU A 436 6.58 -8.23 3.83
N LEU A 437 7.02 -9.37 4.36
CA LEU A 437 6.27 -10.17 5.34
C LEU A 437 5.83 -9.38 6.58
N LEU A 438 6.54 -8.31 6.94
CA LEU A 438 6.27 -7.51 8.15
C LEU A 438 5.94 -6.04 7.85
N GLN A 439 5.84 -5.65 6.58
CA GLN A 439 5.55 -4.27 6.20
C GLN A 439 4.18 -3.83 6.75
N GLY A 440 4.15 -2.78 7.56
CA GLY A 440 2.90 -2.22 8.10
C GLY A 440 2.14 -3.13 9.08
N ARG A 441 2.61 -4.36 9.35
CA ARG A 441 1.94 -5.35 10.21
C ARG A 441 2.44 -5.28 11.63
N SER A 442 1.67 -5.81 12.58
CA SER A 442 2.10 -6.08 13.96
C SER A 442 1.95 -7.57 14.21
N PHE A 443 2.55 -8.10 15.28
CA PHE A 443 2.32 -9.49 15.65
C PHE A 443 0.84 -9.82 15.92
N GLU A 444 0.06 -8.83 16.37
CA GLU A 444 -1.38 -8.99 16.53
C GLU A 444 -2.10 -9.09 15.18
N GLY A 445 -1.67 -8.31 14.18
CA GLY A 445 -2.23 -8.36 12.82
C GLY A 445 -1.94 -9.67 12.08
N LEU A 446 -0.97 -10.47 12.55
CA LEU A 446 -0.72 -11.82 12.01
C LEU A 446 -1.76 -12.87 12.46
N ASN A 447 -2.73 -12.51 13.30
CA ASN A 447 -3.79 -13.44 13.71
C ASN A 447 -4.94 -13.53 12.71
N ASP A 448 -5.06 -12.55 11.81
CA ASP A 448 -6.15 -12.48 10.83
C ASP A 448 -5.81 -13.23 9.52
N LEU A 449 -4.63 -13.87 9.46
CA LEU A 449 -4.18 -14.63 8.30
C LEU A 449 -5.02 -15.91 8.10
N PRO A 450 -5.41 -16.24 6.86
CA PRO A 450 -6.22 -17.42 6.58
C PRO A 450 -5.42 -18.71 6.78
N ALA A 451 -6.12 -19.78 7.15
CA ALA A 451 -5.53 -21.11 7.16
C ALA A 451 -5.41 -21.66 5.71
N PRO A 452 -4.37 -22.45 5.42
CA PRO A 452 -4.24 -23.11 4.12
C PRO A 452 -5.37 -24.13 3.90
N THR A 453 -5.66 -24.41 2.62
CA THR A 453 -6.81 -25.23 2.20
C THR A 453 -6.40 -26.38 1.28
N PHE A 454 -7.22 -27.44 1.23
CA PHE A 454 -7.13 -28.51 0.22
C PHE A 454 -8.12 -28.29 -0.93
N ASN A 455 -8.95 -27.25 -0.86
CA ASN A 455 -9.92 -26.95 -1.91
C ASN A 455 -9.23 -26.20 -3.05
N SER A 456 -8.82 -26.93 -4.09
CA SER A 456 -8.22 -26.34 -5.30
C SER A 456 -9.09 -25.24 -5.89
N MET A 457 -10.43 -25.40 -5.89
CA MET A 457 -11.33 -24.37 -6.43
C MET A 457 -11.26 -23.06 -5.65
N ALA A 458 -10.92 -23.06 -4.36
CA ALA A 458 -10.73 -21.82 -3.61
C ALA A 458 -9.36 -21.19 -3.87
N VAL A 459 -8.35 -22.00 -4.22
CA VAL A 459 -7.00 -21.53 -4.49
C VAL A 459 -6.89 -20.92 -5.90
N THR A 460 -7.57 -21.52 -6.87
CA THR A 460 -7.52 -21.13 -8.29
C THR A 460 -8.62 -20.14 -8.69
N GLU A 461 -9.43 -19.69 -7.74
CA GLU A 461 -10.47 -18.71 -8.03
C GLU A 461 -9.79 -17.33 -8.23
N PRO A 462 -10.18 -16.54 -9.25
CA PRO A 462 -9.47 -15.30 -9.59
C PRO A 462 -9.38 -14.29 -8.45
N ASN A 463 -10.43 -14.12 -7.64
CA ASN A 463 -10.41 -13.21 -6.50
C ASN A 463 -9.42 -13.63 -5.43
N ASN A 464 -9.11 -14.92 -5.27
CA ASN A 464 -8.03 -15.35 -4.38
C ASN A 464 -6.68 -14.70 -4.77
N TYR A 465 -6.37 -14.62 -6.06
CA TYR A 465 -5.15 -13.94 -6.50
C TYR A 465 -5.23 -12.42 -6.27
N VAL A 466 -6.41 -11.81 -6.46
CA VAL A 466 -6.64 -10.39 -6.15
C VAL A 466 -6.42 -10.11 -4.65
N GLU A 467 -6.94 -10.95 -3.75
CA GLU A 467 -6.65 -10.89 -2.30
C GLU A 467 -5.15 -11.04 -2.02
N HIS A 468 -4.48 -11.94 -2.76
CA HIS A 468 -3.02 -12.09 -2.68
C HIS A 468 -2.27 -10.83 -3.12
N PHE A 469 -2.79 -10.09 -4.09
CA PHE A 469 -2.22 -8.86 -4.60
C PHE A 469 -2.45 -7.67 -3.66
N ILE A 470 -3.68 -7.50 -3.14
CA ILE A 470 -4.08 -6.35 -2.32
C ILE A 470 -3.34 -6.35 -0.98
N ASP A 471 -3.38 -7.46 -0.25
CA ASP A 471 -2.80 -7.52 1.09
C ASP A 471 -2.27 -8.91 1.48
N SER A 472 -2.14 -9.82 0.51
CA SER A 472 -1.66 -11.18 0.74
C SER A 472 -2.48 -11.99 1.76
N SER A 473 -3.77 -11.67 1.91
CA SER A 473 -4.72 -12.42 2.73
C SER A 473 -5.43 -13.55 1.99
N GLY A 474 -5.07 -13.81 0.73
CA GLY A 474 -5.58 -14.95 -0.02
C GLY A 474 -5.15 -16.30 0.58
N VAL A 475 -5.92 -17.34 0.29
CA VAL A 475 -5.63 -18.72 0.73
C VAL A 475 -4.52 -19.35 -0.11
N VAL A 476 -3.73 -20.23 0.53
CA VAL A 476 -2.72 -21.06 -0.15
C VAL A 476 -3.04 -22.55 0.03
N SER A 477 -2.58 -23.37 -0.91
CA SER A 477 -2.76 -24.83 -0.83
C SER A 477 -1.90 -25.47 0.25
N TRP A 478 -2.42 -26.49 0.93
CA TRP A 478 -1.60 -27.37 1.79
C TRP A 478 -0.45 -28.05 1.04
N ARG A 479 -0.55 -28.20 -0.29
CA ARG A 479 0.51 -28.80 -1.12
C ARG A 479 1.80 -27.98 -1.09
N PHE A 480 1.70 -26.67 -0.91
CA PHE A 480 2.84 -25.76 -0.77
C PHE A 480 3.82 -26.20 0.36
N PHE A 481 3.29 -26.87 1.39
CA PHE A 481 4.03 -27.37 2.56
C PHE A 481 4.49 -28.82 2.42
N SER A 482 4.39 -29.41 1.24
CA SER A 482 4.83 -30.78 0.97
C SER A 482 6.33 -30.93 1.22
N ALA A 483 6.71 -32.06 1.83
CA ALA A 483 8.12 -32.44 1.99
C ALA A 483 8.79 -32.84 0.65
N LYS A 484 7.99 -33.11 -0.38
CA LYS A 484 8.45 -33.33 -1.75
C LYS A 484 8.15 -32.08 -2.57
N SER A 485 9.18 -31.44 -3.08
CA SER A 485 9.07 -30.34 -4.04
C SER A 485 8.84 -30.83 -5.46
N ASP A 486 8.21 -29.99 -6.29
CA ASP A 486 8.00 -30.22 -7.71
C ASP A 486 9.23 -29.80 -8.55
N TYR A 487 10.07 -28.93 -7.98
CA TYR A 487 11.34 -28.48 -8.54
C TYR A 487 12.51 -28.83 -7.62
N ASP A 488 13.70 -28.95 -8.21
CA ASP A 488 14.96 -28.99 -7.45
C ASP A 488 15.39 -27.56 -7.08
N PHE A 489 16.00 -27.41 -5.89
CA PHE A 489 16.59 -26.13 -5.48
C PHE A 489 17.68 -25.70 -6.46
N VAL A 490 17.64 -24.44 -6.89
CA VAL A 490 18.70 -23.81 -7.68
C VAL A 490 19.23 -22.60 -6.92
N GLU A 491 20.53 -22.58 -6.71
CA GLU A 491 21.22 -21.39 -6.20
C GLU A 491 21.52 -20.44 -7.37
N TRP A 492 20.47 -19.81 -7.88
CA TRP A 492 20.53 -18.91 -9.03
C TRP A 492 21.18 -17.57 -8.69
N ASP A 493 21.71 -16.89 -9.69
CA ASP A 493 22.27 -15.54 -9.59
C ASP A 493 22.20 -14.87 -10.96
N PHE A 494 21.39 -13.81 -11.06
CA PHE A 494 21.25 -12.98 -12.26
C PHE A 494 21.88 -11.59 -12.05
N SER A 495 22.60 -11.39 -10.94
CA SER A 495 23.11 -10.08 -10.56
C SER A 495 24.20 -9.56 -11.51
N GLY A 496 24.25 -8.25 -11.62
CA GLY A 496 25.19 -7.53 -12.50
C GLY A 496 25.12 -6.03 -12.26
N THR A 497 25.50 -5.25 -13.26
CA THR A 497 25.13 -3.83 -13.31
C THR A 497 23.63 -3.69 -13.63
N ASN A 498 23.00 -2.58 -13.25
CA ASN A 498 21.58 -2.35 -13.55
C ASN A 498 21.26 -2.45 -15.07
N GLU A 499 22.21 -2.13 -15.95
CA GLU A 499 22.08 -2.33 -17.39
C GLU A 499 22.08 -3.83 -17.77
N GLU A 500 23.02 -4.62 -17.24
CA GLU A 500 23.09 -6.07 -17.47
C GLU A 500 21.88 -6.79 -16.88
N GLU A 501 21.45 -6.40 -15.69
CA GLU A 501 20.27 -6.93 -15.01
C GLU A 501 19.01 -6.62 -15.81
N THR A 502 18.81 -5.38 -16.26
CA THR A 502 17.68 -4.99 -17.12
C THR A 502 17.64 -5.84 -18.40
N ASN A 503 18.77 -5.97 -19.09
CA ASN A 503 18.88 -6.78 -20.31
C ASN A 503 18.57 -8.27 -20.05
N THR A 504 18.99 -8.79 -18.90
CA THR A 504 18.71 -10.17 -18.50
C THR A 504 17.22 -10.38 -18.25
N LEU A 505 16.57 -9.48 -17.52
CA LEU A 505 15.14 -9.57 -17.21
C LEU A 505 14.25 -9.44 -18.46
N PHE A 506 14.54 -8.50 -19.36
CA PHE A 506 13.87 -8.45 -20.66
C PHE A 506 14.17 -9.69 -21.51
N GLY A 507 15.39 -10.24 -21.43
CA GLY A 507 15.78 -11.48 -22.08
C GLY A 507 14.90 -12.66 -21.66
N ILE A 508 14.61 -12.81 -20.36
CA ILE A 508 13.70 -13.85 -19.84
C ILE A 508 12.31 -13.70 -20.47
N LEU A 509 11.74 -12.49 -20.50
CA LEU A 509 10.43 -12.24 -21.12
C LEU A 509 10.44 -12.55 -22.62
N SER A 510 11.52 -12.18 -23.32
CA SER A 510 11.69 -12.47 -24.74
C SER A 510 11.77 -13.97 -25.02
N ASP A 511 12.50 -14.74 -24.20
CA ASP A 511 12.60 -16.19 -24.31
C ASP A 511 11.24 -16.88 -24.04
N MET A 512 10.39 -16.27 -23.22
CA MET A 512 9.00 -16.68 -23.01
C MET A 512 8.04 -16.27 -24.15
N GLY A 513 8.52 -15.51 -25.12
CA GLY A 513 7.72 -14.97 -26.22
C GLY A 513 6.76 -13.85 -25.80
N LYS A 514 7.08 -13.13 -24.71
CA LYS A 514 6.27 -12.02 -24.18
C LYS A 514 6.79 -10.69 -24.71
N GLU A 515 5.88 -9.88 -25.24
CA GLU A 515 6.17 -8.51 -25.63
C GLU A 515 6.06 -7.57 -24.41
N CYS A 516 6.92 -6.54 -24.37
CA CYS A 516 6.95 -5.57 -23.28
C CYS A 516 6.70 -4.17 -23.81
N TYR A 517 5.93 -3.36 -23.08
CA TYR A 517 5.58 -2.00 -23.44
C TYR A 517 5.95 -1.09 -22.29
N MET A 518 6.71 -0.03 -22.53
CA MET A 518 7.20 0.85 -21.46
C MET A 518 6.83 2.31 -21.71
N ALA A 519 6.26 2.95 -20.69
CA ALA A 519 6.19 4.40 -20.57
C ALA A 519 7.25 4.87 -19.56
N VAL A 520 7.85 6.03 -19.83
CA VAL A 520 8.84 6.66 -18.96
C VAL A 520 8.36 8.07 -18.61
N PHE A 521 8.37 8.40 -17.33
CA PHE A 521 7.96 9.69 -16.78
C PHE A 521 9.15 10.31 -16.05
N GLU A 522 9.55 11.52 -16.46
CA GLU A 522 10.69 12.25 -15.86
C GLU A 522 10.30 13.66 -15.41
N ASP A 523 9.08 14.10 -15.69
CA ASP A 523 8.61 15.48 -15.50
C ASP A 523 8.65 15.94 -14.04
N LEU A 524 8.63 15.00 -13.09
CA LEU A 524 8.65 15.25 -11.66
C LEU A 524 10.06 15.17 -11.03
N GLY A 525 11.13 15.02 -11.83
CA GLY A 525 12.51 15.16 -11.37
C GLY A 525 13.25 13.87 -10.99
N ALA A 526 12.59 12.71 -11.05
CA ALA A 526 13.22 11.39 -11.00
C ALA A 526 12.70 10.49 -12.12
N PRO A 527 13.52 9.56 -12.66
CA PRO A 527 13.06 8.62 -13.66
C PRO A 527 12.09 7.60 -13.03
N VAL A 528 10.89 7.57 -13.59
CA VAL A 528 9.87 6.57 -13.29
C VAL A 528 9.55 5.82 -14.57
N CYS A 529 9.42 4.50 -14.50
CA CYS A 529 8.95 3.70 -15.62
C CYS A 529 7.68 2.93 -15.23
N ARG A 530 6.81 2.72 -16.21
CA ARG A 530 5.70 1.78 -16.12
C ARG A 530 5.82 0.78 -17.26
N ILE A 531 5.93 -0.51 -16.95
CA ILE A 531 6.11 -1.61 -17.90
C ILE A 531 4.87 -2.50 -17.87
N LEU A 532 4.26 -2.69 -19.03
CA LEU A 532 3.15 -3.61 -19.25
C LEU A 532 3.66 -4.82 -20.03
N VAL A 533 3.33 -6.02 -19.57
CA VAL A 533 3.62 -7.28 -20.25
C VAL A 533 2.29 -8.01 -20.46
N PRO A 534 1.57 -7.74 -21.58
CA PRO A 534 0.26 -8.31 -21.82
C PRO A 534 0.26 -9.85 -21.79
N GLY A 535 -0.73 -10.41 -21.12
CA GLY A 535 -0.91 -11.82 -20.81
C GLY A 535 0.07 -12.34 -19.77
N TYR A 536 0.61 -11.48 -18.91
CA TYR A 536 1.59 -11.86 -17.87
C TYR A 536 1.57 -10.94 -16.64
N SER A 537 1.45 -9.62 -16.82
CA SER A 537 1.50 -8.66 -15.70
C SER A 537 0.14 -8.05 -15.32
N GLU A 538 -0.96 -8.55 -15.87
CA GLU A 538 -2.32 -8.22 -15.41
C GLU A 538 -2.58 -8.77 -14.00
N VAL A 539 -3.27 -7.97 -13.20
CA VAL A 539 -3.80 -8.35 -11.88
C VAL A 539 -5.18 -8.95 -12.03
N TYR A 540 -6.04 -8.29 -12.80
CA TYR A 540 -7.42 -8.70 -13.04
C TYR A 540 -7.56 -9.46 -14.37
N PRO A 541 -8.59 -10.33 -14.48
CA PRO A 541 -8.93 -11.00 -15.72
C PRO A 541 -9.35 -10.00 -16.81
N VAL A 542 -9.08 -10.34 -18.07
CA VAL A 542 -9.34 -9.45 -19.22
C VAL A 542 -10.83 -9.21 -19.45
N GLU A 543 -11.66 -10.15 -18.99
CA GLU A 543 -13.12 -10.10 -19.02
C GLU A 543 -13.69 -8.93 -18.22
N ASP A 544 -12.97 -8.44 -17.21
CA ASP A 544 -13.41 -7.31 -16.37
C ASP A 544 -13.52 -6.01 -17.18
N LEU A 545 -12.79 -5.88 -18.29
CA LEU A 545 -12.97 -4.77 -19.22
C LEU A 545 -14.40 -4.68 -19.78
N VAL A 546 -15.13 -5.80 -19.82
CA VAL A 546 -16.50 -5.85 -20.35
C VAL A 546 -17.52 -6.00 -19.21
N TRP A 547 -17.22 -6.85 -18.22
CA TRP A 547 -18.21 -7.30 -17.25
C TRP A 547 -18.06 -6.70 -15.85
N ASP A 548 -16.88 -6.19 -15.48
CA ASP A 548 -16.61 -5.57 -14.17
C ASP A 548 -15.69 -4.34 -14.32
N ASN A 549 -16.13 -3.41 -15.18
CA ASN A 549 -15.30 -2.29 -15.58
C ASN A 549 -15.32 -1.17 -14.53
N THR A 550 -14.15 -0.56 -14.29
CA THR A 550 -13.97 0.58 -13.38
C THR A 550 -14.75 1.83 -13.81
N ASN A 551 -15.23 1.88 -15.06
CA ASN A 551 -15.99 3.00 -15.64
C ASN A 551 -17.50 2.97 -15.41
N MET A 552 -17.99 2.06 -14.57
CA MET A 552 -19.39 2.00 -14.14
C MET A 552 -19.93 3.37 -13.66
N ALA A 553 -19.08 4.19 -13.03
CA ALA A 553 -19.46 5.52 -12.58
C ALA A 553 -19.94 6.46 -13.71
N LEU A 554 -19.56 6.21 -14.97
CA LEU A 554 -20.02 7.01 -16.12
C LEU A 554 -21.54 6.97 -16.28
N GLU A 555 -22.18 5.84 -15.96
CA GLU A 555 -23.62 5.65 -16.13
C GLU A 555 -24.44 6.27 -15.00
N PHE A 556 -23.90 6.31 -13.77
CA PHE A 556 -24.68 6.64 -12.58
C PHE A 556 -24.33 7.99 -11.94
N ARG A 557 -23.12 8.51 -12.16
CA ARG A 557 -22.59 9.66 -11.42
C ARG A 557 -23.48 10.89 -11.48
N GLU A 558 -23.93 11.30 -12.67
CA GLU A 558 -24.71 12.54 -12.83
C GLU A 558 -26.01 12.47 -12.02
N ASP A 559 -26.75 11.38 -12.15
CA ASP A 559 -28.04 11.20 -11.50
C ASP A 559 -27.90 11.03 -9.98
N ILE A 560 -26.95 10.21 -9.52
CA ILE A 560 -26.71 9.99 -8.08
C ILE A 560 -26.33 11.30 -7.38
N LEU A 561 -25.49 12.14 -8.00
CA LEU A 561 -25.12 13.44 -7.42
C LEU A 561 -26.25 14.47 -7.48
N ASN A 562 -27.26 14.25 -8.32
CA ASN A 562 -28.38 15.18 -8.54
C ASN A 562 -29.76 14.61 -8.15
N LEU A 563 -29.83 13.56 -7.33
CA LEU A 563 -31.11 12.90 -6.91
C LEU A 563 -32.23 13.88 -6.52
N HIS A 564 -31.88 14.99 -5.87
CA HIS A 564 -32.82 16.02 -5.41
C HIS A 564 -33.44 16.87 -6.55
N ARG A 565 -32.90 16.79 -7.76
CA ARG A 565 -33.34 17.51 -8.97
C ARG A 565 -34.11 16.60 -9.93
N LEU A 566 -33.94 15.29 -9.80
CA LEU A 566 -34.60 14.32 -10.63
C LEU A 566 -36.11 14.28 -10.32
N ASN A 567 -36.91 14.15 -11.37
CA ASN A 567 -38.34 13.93 -11.28
C ASN A 567 -38.65 12.44 -11.05
N THR A 568 -39.92 12.10 -10.82
CA THR A 568 -40.32 10.71 -10.52
C THR A 568 -39.97 9.73 -11.63
N ASP A 569 -40.05 10.14 -12.90
CA ASP A 569 -39.76 9.27 -14.04
C ASP A 569 -38.24 9.03 -14.14
N GLU A 570 -37.42 10.08 -13.97
CA GLU A 570 -35.95 9.98 -13.92
C GLU A 570 -35.45 9.14 -12.73
N LEU A 571 -36.07 9.27 -11.57
CA LEU A 571 -35.77 8.43 -10.41
C LEU A 571 -36.15 6.96 -10.63
N THR A 572 -37.23 6.70 -11.37
CA THR A 572 -37.65 5.35 -11.71
C THR A 572 -36.65 4.72 -12.69
N ASP A 573 -36.25 5.48 -13.72
CA ASP A 573 -35.22 5.06 -14.68
C ASP A 573 -33.87 4.74 -13.99
N LEU A 574 -33.43 5.57 -13.05
CA LEU A 574 -32.21 5.30 -12.29
C LEU A 574 -32.30 4.00 -11.48
N VAL A 575 -33.45 3.73 -10.84
CA VAL A 575 -33.66 2.48 -10.10
C VAL A 575 -33.67 1.28 -11.04
N GLU A 576 -34.35 1.38 -12.19
CA GLU A 576 -34.37 0.32 -13.21
C GLU A 576 -32.96 0.00 -13.71
N ARG A 577 -32.14 1.00 -14.03
CA ARG A 577 -30.74 0.77 -14.45
C ARG A 577 -29.87 0.16 -13.34
N LEU A 578 -30.03 0.58 -12.09
CA LEU A 578 -29.32 -0.02 -10.96
C LEU A 578 -29.74 -1.49 -10.73
N GLU A 579 -31.01 -1.84 -10.94
CA GLU A 579 -31.51 -3.21 -10.86
C GLU A 579 -31.01 -4.07 -12.05
N GLU A 580 -31.00 -3.50 -13.26
CA GLU A 580 -30.53 -4.18 -14.48
C GLU A 580 -29.01 -4.42 -14.49
N ALA A 581 -28.23 -3.56 -13.82
CA ALA A 581 -26.79 -3.73 -13.69
C ALA A 581 -26.39 -4.85 -12.71
N GLU A 582 -27.34 -5.49 -12.01
CA GLU A 582 -27.13 -6.62 -11.09
C GLU A 582 -26.02 -6.37 -10.04
N LEU A 583 -25.88 -5.13 -9.58
CA LEU A 583 -24.79 -4.69 -8.71
C LEU A 583 -24.89 -5.29 -7.30
N ASP A 584 -23.73 -5.48 -6.65
CA ASP A 584 -23.68 -5.87 -5.24
C ASP A 584 -24.35 -4.79 -4.36
N VAL A 585 -25.34 -5.20 -3.57
CA VAL A 585 -26.05 -4.33 -2.62
C VAL A 585 -25.14 -3.76 -1.51
N TYR A 586 -23.96 -4.34 -1.31
CA TYR A 586 -22.94 -3.84 -0.38
C TYR A 586 -21.92 -2.90 -1.05
N MET A 587 -22.01 -2.69 -2.36
CA MET A 587 -21.15 -1.76 -3.09
C MET A 587 -21.27 -0.35 -2.52
N THR A 588 -20.14 0.33 -2.41
CA THR A 588 -20.11 1.70 -1.89
C THR A 588 -20.52 2.69 -2.97
N ILE A 589 -21.20 3.77 -2.57
CA ILE A 589 -21.59 4.86 -3.49
C ILE A 589 -20.37 5.44 -4.22
N VAL A 590 -19.20 5.46 -3.58
CA VAL A 590 -17.93 5.92 -4.17
C VAL A 590 -17.65 5.23 -5.49
N THR A 591 -17.90 3.92 -5.61
CA THR A 591 -17.71 3.16 -6.86
C THR A 591 -18.63 3.64 -7.98
N LEU A 592 -19.87 4.02 -7.64
CA LEU A 592 -20.89 4.48 -8.61
C LEU A 592 -20.73 5.96 -8.99
N THR A 593 -19.95 6.72 -8.22
CA THR A 593 -19.75 8.16 -8.47
C THR A 593 -18.31 8.52 -8.81
N GLY A 594 -17.33 7.69 -8.47
CA GLY A 594 -15.90 8.03 -8.49
C GLY A 594 -15.55 9.20 -7.58
N ILE A 595 -16.28 9.40 -6.46
CA ILE A 595 -16.13 10.55 -5.53
C ILE A 595 -16.16 10.07 -4.08
#